data_AF-A0A7R9LUR1-F1
#
_entry.id   AF-A0A7R9LUR1-F1
#
_cell.length_a   1.000
_cell.length_b   1.000
_cell.length_c   1.000
_cell.angle_alpha   90.00
_cell.angle_beta   90.00
_cell.angle_gamma   90.00
#
_symmetry.space_group_name_H-M   'P 1'
#
loop_
_entity.id
_entity.type
_entity.pdbx_description
1 polymer ?
#
loop_
_entity_poly.entity_id
_entity_poly.type
_entity_poly.pdbx_seq_one_letter_code
_entity_poly.pdbx_strand_id
1 'polypeptide(L)'
;MILSTVQLPYLGVVLYGPSLALASVTPLSVTGSIIVVGAICTFYTSIGGIKAVIWTDVMQTILMFSGLLMVAIVGSIEMGGLIKPWKIAYDNNRLVLFNSEFSLYRGDTFWAVFLGTLTGWTGTYCVKQTQVQRYCCMSSPQKAKKL
;
A
#
# COMPACT_ATOMS: atom_id res chain seq x y z
N MET A 1 -17.85 -15.70 -5.24
CA MET A 1 -17.15 -16.91 -4.75
C MET A 1 -15.72 -16.99 -5.29
N ILE A 2 -15.48 -16.96 -6.61
CA ILE A 2 -14.12 -17.00 -7.19
C ILE A 2 -13.23 -15.82 -6.74
N LEU A 3 -13.74 -14.58 -6.75
CA LEU A 3 -13.01 -13.39 -6.26
C LEU A 3 -12.63 -13.51 -4.76
N SER A 4 -13.46 -14.19 -3.97
CA SER A 4 -13.26 -14.41 -2.54
C SER A 4 -12.11 -15.39 -2.29
N THR A 5 -11.97 -16.41 -3.14
CA THR A 5 -10.91 -17.42 -3.05
C THR A 5 -9.52 -16.85 -3.36
N VAL A 6 -9.42 -15.89 -4.29
CA VAL A 6 -8.16 -15.20 -4.63
C VAL A 6 -7.69 -14.26 -3.51
N GLN A 7 -8.62 -13.76 -2.68
CA GLN A 7 -8.30 -12.81 -1.62
C GLN A 7 -7.55 -13.46 -0.44
N LEU A 8 -7.79 -14.74 -0.14
CA LEU A 8 -7.14 -15.45 0.97
C LEU A 8 -5.60 -15.51 0.86
N PRO A 9 -5.00 -15.97 -0.25
CA PRO A 9 -3.54 -15.95 -0.39
C PRO A 9 -2.98 -14.52 -0.44
N TYR A 10 -3.72 -13.58 -1.04
CA TYR A 10 -3.34 -12.17 -1.06
C TYR A 10 -3.22 -11.56 0.34
N LEU A 11 -4.17 -11.87 1.25
CA LEU A 11 -4.11 -11.41 2.63
C LEU A 11 -2.88 -11.94 3.37
N GLY A 12 -2.43 -13.16 3.07
CA GLY A 12 -1.17 -13.71 3.59
C GLY A 12 0.05 -12.90 3.15
N VAL A 13 0.13 -12.54 1.87
CA VAL A 13 1.21 -11.68 1.34
C VAL A 13 1.16 -10.29 1.97
N VAL A 14 -0.03 -9.71 2.14
CA VAL A 14 -0.19 -8.39 2.78
C VAL A 14 0.24 -8.43 4.26
N LEU A 15 -0.04 -9.51 4.98
CA LEU A 15 0.36 -9.67 6.39
C LEU A 15 1.88 -9.84 6.55
N TYR A 16 2.56 -10.37 5.54
CA TYR A 16 4.01 -10.60 5.57
C TYR A 16 4.80 -9.29 5.72
N GLY A 17 4.42 -8.22 5.01
CA GLY A 17 5.10 -6.92 5.05
C GLY A 17 5.28 -6.35 6.47
N PRO A 18 4.19 -6.06 7.22
CA PRO A 18 4.29 -5.55 8.59
C PRO A 18 4.93 -6.56 9.55
N SER A 19 4.76 -7.87 9.31
CA SER A 19 5.38 -8.90 10.15
C SER A 19 6.90 -8.93 9.99
N LEU A 20 7.40 -8.73 8.77
CA LEU A 20 8.83 -8.62 8.48
C LEU A 20 9.42 -7.35 9.12
N ALA A 21 8.70 -6.23 9.06
CA ALA A 21 9.10 -5.00 9.72
C ALA A 21 9.10 -5.13 11.25
N LEU A 22 8.16 -5.87 11.84
CA LEU A 22 8.15 -6.14 13.28
C LEU A 22 9.33 -7.05 13.69
N ALA A 23 9.61 -8.09 12.90
CA ALA A 23 10.72 -9.00 13.14
C ALA A 23 12.09 -8.33 12.99
N SER A 24 12.22 -7.23 12.24
CA SER A 24 13.48 -6.49 12.12
C SER A 24 13.78 -5.59 13.32
N VAL A 25 12.77 -5.23 14.12
CA VAL A 25 12.90 -4.34 15.29
C VAL A 25 12.66 -5.05 16.62
N THR A 26 12.28 -6.32 16.60
CA THR A 26 12.06 -7.16 17.79
C THR A 26 12.86 -8.45 17.71
N PRO A 27 13.15 -9.14 18.83
CA PRO A 27 13.85 -10.44 18.80
C PRO A 27 12.96 -11.61 18.34
N LEU A 28 11.77 -11.34 17.78
CA LEU A 28 10.83 -12.37 17.34
C LEU A 28 11.23 -12.95 15.98
N SER A 29 10.96 -14.24 15.78
CA SER A 29 11.02 -14.83 14.44
C SER A 29 9.93 -14.24 13.54
N VAL A 30 10.13 -14.30 12.21
CA VAL A 30 9.14 -13.81 11.24
C VAL A 30 7.80 -14.53 11.43
N THR A 31 7.81 -15.85 11.64
CA THR A 31 6.60 -16.64 11.92
C THR A 31 5.92 -16.19 13.21
N GLY A 32 6.68 -15.92 14.28
CA GLY A 32 6.13 -15.40 15.53
C GLY A 32 5.47 -14.02 15.32
N SER A 33 6.11 -13.16 14.54
CA SER A 33 5.57 -11.84 14.20
C SER A 33 4.27 -11.93 13.39
N ILE A 34 4.19 -12.86 12.44
CA ILE A 34 2.96 -13.13 11.65
C ILE A 34 1.80 -13.50 12.57
N ILE A 35 2.04 -14.41 13.52
CA ILE A 35 1.00 -14.86 14.46
C ILE A 35 0.52 -13.70 15.33
N VAL A 36 1.44 -12.89 15.87
CA VAL A 36 1.11 -11.75 16.73
C VAL A 36 0.32 -10.69 15.97
N VAL A 37 0.83 -10.24 14.82
CA VAL A 37 0.17 -9.20 14.01
C VAL A 37 -1.19 -9.70 13.51
N GLY A 38 -1.27 -10.95 13.05
CA GLY A 38 -2.52 -11.57 12.61
C GLY A 38 -3.57 -11.69 13.72
N ALA A 39 -3.15 -12.08 14.92
CA ALA A 39 -4.03 -12.19 16.08
C ALA A 39 -4.59 -10.83 16.50
N ILE A 40 -3.72 -9.80 16.60
CA ILE A 40 -4.14 -8.43 16.92
C ILE A 40 -5.11 -7.92 15.85
N CYS A 41 -4.77 -8.10 14.57
CA CYS A 41 -5.60 -7.69 13.44
C CYS A 41 -6.99 -8.32 13.47
N THR A 42 -7.05 -9.64 13.70
CA THR A 42 -8.31 -10.38 13.79
C THR A 42 -9.13 -9.91 14.99
N PHE A 43 -8.50 -9.69 16.14
CA PHE A 43 -9.18 -9.33 17.38
C PHE A 43 -9.84 -7.94 17.31
N TYR A 44 -9.13 -6.90 16.88
CA TYR A 44 -9.75 -5.57 16.80
C TYR A 44 -10.77 -5.49 15.66
N THR A 45 -10.58 -6.26 14.57
CA THR A 45 -11.51 -6.29 13.44
C THR A 45 -12.81 -7.01 13.80
N SER A 46 -12.74 -8.10 14.57
CA SER A 46 -13.91 -8.87 14.99
C SER A 46 -14.79 -8.10 15.98
N ILE A 47 -14.19 -7.34 16.89
CA ILE A 47 -14.91 -6.56 17.91
C ILE A 47 -15.47 -5.25 17.34
N GLY A 48 -14.68 -4.54 16.54
CA GLY A 48 -15.01 -3.17 16.15
C GLY A 48 -15.90 -3.03 14.91
N GLY A 49 -16.05 -4.10 14.12
CA GLY A 49 -16.79 -4.08 12.86
C GLY A 49 -16.25 -3.06 11.85
N ILE A 50 -17.03 -2.77 10.80
CA ILE A 50 -16.55 -1.95 9.67
C ILE A 50 -16.19 -0.51 10.05
N LYS A 51 -16.84 0.07 11.07
CA LYS A 51 -16.54 1.44 11.54
C LYS A 51 -15.17 1.53 12.20
N ALA A 52 -14.83 0.57 13.06
CA ALA A 52 -13.50 0.55 13.68
C ALA A 52 -12.40 0.34 12.63
N VAL A 53 -12.64 -0.55 11.65
CA VAL A 53 -11.69 -0.78 10.55
C VAL A 53 -11.41 0.49 9.78
N ILE A 54 -12.43 1.29 9.46
CA ILE A 54 -12.24 2.59 8.78
C ILE A 54 -11.40 3.54 9.62
N TRP A 55 -11.62 3.59 10.94
CA TRP A 55 -10.84 4.47 11.79
C TRP A 55 -9.38 4.04 11.94
N THR A 56 -9.13 2.73 12.02
CA THR A 56 -7.76 2.19 11.99
C THR A 56 -7.06 2.46 10.66
N ASP A 57 -7.78 2.43 9.53
CA ASP A 57 -7.24 2.73 8.18
C ASP A 57 -6.75 4.19 8.09
N VAL A 58 -7.49 5.14 8.69
CA VAL A 58 -7.09 6.55 8.76
C VAL A 58 -5.81 6.71 9.60
N MET A 59 -5.76 6.11 10.79
CA MET A 59 -4.58 6.18 11.65
C MET A 59 -3.35 5.55 10.98
N GLN A 60 -3.52 4.40 10.33
CA GLN A 60 -2.47 3.74 9.57
C GLN A 60 -1.96 4.64 8.43
N THR A 61 -2.85 5.31 7.70
CA THR A 61 -2.48 6.24 6.62
C THR A 61 -1.62 7.38 7.15
N ILE A 62 -2.03 8.01 8.25
CA ILE A 62 -1.27 9.11 8.89
C ILE A 62 0.12 8.62 9.30
N LEU A 63 0.21 7.46 9.96
CA LEU A 63 1.48 6.88 10.38
C LEU A 63 2.39 6.59 9.18
N MET A 64 1.87 5.99 8.11
CA MET A 64 2.63 5.71 6.89
C MET A 64 3.20 6.99 6.25
N PHE A 65 2.38 8.05 6.13
CA PHE A 65 2.85 9.34 5.60
C PHE A 65 3.91 9.97 6.51
N SER A 66 3.71 9.95 7.82
CA SER A 66 4.67 10.50 8.77
C SER A 66 6.01 9.74 8.74
N GLY A 67 5.99 8.41 8.64
CA GLY A 67 7.17 7.58 8.53
C GLY A 67 7.91 7.83 7.21
N LEU A 68 7.19 7.97 6.10
CA LEU A 68 7.78 8.31 4.81
C LEU A 68 8.50 9.67 4.85
N LEU A 69 7.85 10.69 5.41
CA LEU A 69 8.46 12.02 5.57
C LEU A 69 9.68 11.97 6.50
N MET A 70 9.59 11.25 7.61
CA MET A 70 10.69 11.10 8.55
C MET A 70 11.91 10.46 7.88
N VAL A 71 11.72 9.34 7.16
CA VAL A 71 12.81 8.66 6.43
C VAL A 71 13.39 9.57 5.35
N ALA A 72 12.54 10.29 4.61
CA ALA A 72 13.01 11.22 3.58
C ALA A 72 13.84 12.37 4.17
N ILE A 73 13.41 12.95 5.30
CA ILE A 73 14.11 14.06 5.96
C ILE A 73 15.43 13.58 6.57
N VAL A 74 15.39 12.54 7.42
CA VAL A 74 16.59 12.02 8.11
C VAL A 74 17.60 11.49 7.09
N GLY A 75 17.16 10.70 6.11
CA GLY A 75 18.03 10.22 5.05
C GLY A 75 18.66 11.35 4.23
N SER A 76 17.93 12.44 3.99
CA SER A 76 18.48 13.61 3.29
C SER A 76 19.48 14.39 4.14
N ILE A 77 19.28 14.46 5.46
CA ILE A 77 20.24 15.09 6.38
C ILE A 77 21.54 14.27 6.45
N GLU A 78 21.45 12.95 6.60
CA GLU A 78 22.62 12.05 6.64
C GLU A 78 23.42 12.08 5.33
N MET A 79 22.74 12.19 4.19
CA MET A 79 23.38 12.32 2.88
C MET A 79 24.00 13.72 2.66
N GLY A 80 23.77 14.68 3.57
CA GLY A 80 24.34 16.02 3.53
C GLY A 80 23.56 17.02 2.66
N GLY A 81 22.23 16.91 2.67
CA GLY A 81 21.28 17.81 2.03
C GLY A 81 20.35 17.12 1.03
N LEU A 82 19.20 17.74 0.75
CA LEU A 82 18.16 17.21 -0.15
C LEU A 82 18.63 17.00 -1.60
N ILE A 83 19.62 17.77 -2.06
CA ILE A 83 20.06 17.77 -3.48
C ILE A 83 20.93 16.54 -3.80
N LYS A 84 21.67 16.01 -2.83
CA LYS A 84 22.62 14.93 -3.07
C LYS A 84 21.94 13.59 -3.45
N PRO A 85 20.85 13.16 -2.80
CA PRO A 85 20.09 11.99 -3.25
C PRO A 85 19.62 12.09 -4.71
N TRP A 86 19.13 13.26 -5.13
CA TRP A 86 18.71 13.49 -6.52
C TRP A 86 19.87 13.40 -7.51
N LYS A 87 21.01 14.00 -7.16
CA LYS A 87 22.22 13.94 -7.99
C LYS A 87 22.72 12.50 -8.14
N ILE A 88 22.76 11.74 -7.05
CA ILE A 88 23.15 10.32 -7.08
C ILE A 88 22.17 9.50 -7.93
N ALA A 89 20.86 9.75 -7.81
CA ALA A 89 19.85 9.05 -8.62
C ALA A 89 19.99 9.38 -10.12
N TYR A 90 20.31 10.63 -10.44
CA TYR A 90 20.59 11.07 -11.80
C TYR A 90 21.86 10.41 -12.36
N ASP A 91 22.97 10.49 -11.62
CA ASP A 91 24.28 9.95 -12.03
C ASP A 91 24.24 8.42 -12.24
N ASN A 92 23.38 7.71 -11.49
CA ASN A 92 23.19 6.26 -11.62
C ASN A 92 22.12 5.86 -12.65
N ASN A 93 21.62 6.79 -13.48
CA ASN A 93 20.54 6.54 -14.44
C ASN A 93 19.28 5.91 -13.81
N ARG A 94 18.99 6.21 -12.54
CA ARG A 94 17.79 5.72 -11.85
C ARG A 94 16.56 6.59 -12.10
N LEU A 95 16.74 7.80 -12.63
CA LEU A 95 15.67 8.74 -12.96
C LEU A 95 15.21 8.56 -14.41
N VAL A 96 14.46 7.49 -14.68
CA VAL A 96 13.76 7.33 -15.97
C VAL A 96 12.41 8.03 -15.86
N LEU A 97 12.37 9.31 -16.21
CA LEU A 97 11.16 10.13 -16.09
C LEU A 97 10.13 9.82 -17.18
N PHE A 98 10.58 9.53 -18.39
CA PHE A 98 9.70 9.25 -19.52
C PHE A 98 10.39 8.37 -20.56
N ASN A 99 9.89 7.15 -20.74
CA ASN A 99 10.29 6.24 -21.81
C ASN A 99 9.07 5.94 -22.69
N SER A 100 9.03 6.48 -23.91
CA SER A 100 7.88 6.34 -24.83
C SER A 100 7.98 5.12 -25.76
N GLU A 101 8.96 4.24 -25.55
CA GLU A 101 9.10 3.01 -26.33
C GLU A 101 7.82 2.17 -26.23
N PHE A 102 7.28 1.72 -27.36
CA PHE A 102 6.08 0.89 -27.39
C PHE A 102 6.45 -0.56 -27.08
N SER A 103 6.53 -0.88 -25.79
CA SER A 103 6.75 -2.24 -25.31
C SER A 103 5.97 -2.46 -24.02
N LEU A 104 5.17 -3.52 -23.96
CA LEU A 104 4.41 -3.91 -22.77
C LEU A 104 5.17 -4.91 -21.87
N TYR A 105 6.33 -5.38 -22.33
CA TYR A 105 7.18 -6.31 -21.58
C TYR A 105 8.10 -5.59 -20.59
N ARG A 106 8.52 -4.37 -20.93
CA ARG A 106 9.36 -3.51 -20.11
C ARG A 106 8.52 -2.71 -19.13
N GLY A 107 8.80 -2.84 -17.83
CA GLY A 107 8.04 -2.17 -16.76
C GLY A 107 8.33 -0.69 -16.58
N ASP A 108 9.30 -0.14 -17.31
CA ASP A 108 9.72 1.27 -17.29
C ASP A 108 9.13 2.10 -18.44
N THR A 109 8.43 1.48 -19.40
CA THR A 109 7.80 2.22 -20.51
C THR A 109 6.51 2.89 -20.05
N PHE A 110 6.26 4.07 -20.59
CA PHE A 110 5.04 4.83 -20.37
C PHE A 110 3.80 3.97 -20.68
N TRP A 111 3.81 3.22 -21.78
CA TRP A 111 2.67 2.42 -22.21
C TRP A 111 2.39 1.22 -21.29
N ALA A 112 3.43 0.51 -20.83
CA ALA A 112 3.26 -0.59 -19.89
C ALA A 112 2.75 -0.08 -18.54
N VAL A 113 3.33 1.00 -18.03
CA VAL A 113 2.91 1.61 -16.76
C VAL A 113 1.49 2.15 -16.89
N PHE A 114 1.18 2.92 -17.93
CA PHE A 114 -0.14 3.53 -18.11
C PHE A 114 -1.24 2.48 -18.20
N LEU A 115 -1.11 1.49 -19.10
CA LEU A 115 -2.12 0.45 -19.27
C LEU A 115 -2.20 -0.47 -18.04
N GLY A 116 -1.07 -0.91 -17.50
CA GLY A 116 -1.04 -1.76 -16.31
C GLY A 116 -1.67 -1.08 -15.09
N THR A 117 -1.34 0.19 -14.89
CA THR A 117 -1.92 1.03 -13.83
C THR A 117 -3.42 1.21 -14.08
N LEU A 118 -3.84 1.64 -15.27
CA LEU A 118 -5.26 1.84 -15.58
C LEU A 118 -6.11 0.59 -15.30
N THR A 119 -5.68 -0.58 -15.79
CA THR A 119 -6.39 -1.84 -15.57
C THR A 119 -6.37 -2.24 -14.09
N GLY A 120 -5.24 -2.09 -13.41
CA GLY A 120 -5.09 -2.42 -11.99
C GLY A 120 -5.97 -1.57 -11.07
N TRP A 121 -6.00 -0.25 -11.27
CA TRP A 121 -6.83 0.66 -10.48
C TRP A 121 -8.31 0.47 -10.79
N THR A 122 -8.69 0.30 -12.06
CA THR A 122 -10.08 0.05 -12.45
C THR A 122 -10.59 -1.24 -11.82
N GLY A 123 -9.83 -2.34 -11.88
CA GLY A 123 -10.22 -3.59 -11.23
C GLY A 123 -10.38 -3.46 -9.71
N THR A 124 -9.49 -2.69 -9.07
CA THR A 124 -9.52 -2.46 -7.62
C THR A 124 -10.73 -1.65 -7.19
N TYR A 125 -11.15 -0.63 -7.94
CA TYR A 125 -12.28 0.21 -7.55
C TYR A 125 -13.63 -0.31 -8.03
N CYS A 126 -13.69 -0.91 -9.21
CA CYS A 126 -14.96 -1.34 -9.82
C CYS A 126 -15.39 -2.74 -9.37
N VAL A 127 -14.44 -3.66 -9.11
CA VAL A 127 -14.74 -5.09 -8.95
C VAL A 127 -14.39 -5.62 -7.56
N LYS A 128 -13.49 -4.95 -6.83
CA LYS A 128 -13.08 -5.43 -5.50
C LYS A 128 -14.20 -5.26 -4.48
N GLN A 129 -14.66 -6.39 -3.95
CA GLN A 129 -15.76 -6.49 -2.99
C GLN A 129 -15.64 -5.49 -1.82
N THR A 130 -14.45 -5.34 -1.25
CA THR A 130 -14.24 -4.46 -0.08
C THR A 130 -14.45 -2.98 -0.41
N GLN A 131 -14.16 -2.55 -1.64
CA GLN A 131 -14.38 -1.16 -2.06
C GLN A 131 -15.86 -0.91 -2.39
N VAL A 132 -16.48 -1.85 -3.11
CA VAL A 132 -17.92 -1.78 -3.42
C VAL A 132 -18.76 -1.73 -2.13
N GLN A 133 -18.42 -2.54 -1.13
CA GLN A 133 -19.10 -2.52 0.17
C GLN A 133 -18.96 -1.18 0.90
N ARG A 134 -17.79 -0.52 0.84
CA ARG A 134 -17.62 0.82 1.43
C ARG A 134 -18.56 1.84 0.77
N TYR A 135 -18.74 1.78 -0.55
CA TYR A 135 -19.69 2.66 -1.25
C TYR A 135 -21.15 2.37 -0.85
N CYS A 136 -21.54 1.10 -0.73
CA CYS A 136 -22.92 0.71 -0.39
C CYS A 136 -23.33 0.99 1.06
N CYS A 137 -22.37 1.12 1.99
CA CYS A 137 -22.67 1.44 3.40
C CYS A 137 -22.87 2.94 3.66
N MET A 138 -22.79 3.79 2.63
CA MET A 138 -23.02 5.23 2.74
C MET A 138 -24.51 5.55 2.70
N SER A 139 -24.96 6.42 3.60
CA SER A 139 -26.38 6.73 3.82
C SER A 139 -27.06 7.58 2.74
N SER A 140 -26.34 8.04 1.71
CA SER A 140 -26.92 8.78 0.58
C SER A 140 -26.03 8.71 -0.68
N PRO A 141 -26.62 8.50 -1.87
CA PRO A 141 -25.91 8.57 -3.16
C PRO A 141 -25.18 9.90 -3.40
N GLN A 142 -25.68 11.00 -2.84
CA GLN A 142 -25.09 12.33 -2.98
C GLN A 142 -23.79 12.50 -2.17
N LYS A 143 -23.65 11.75 -1.06
CA LYS A 143 -22.39 11.70 -0.31
C LYS A 143 -21.35 10.79 -0.98
N ALA A 144 -21.79 9.76 -1.70
CA ALA A 144 -20.89 8.86 -2.42
C ALA A 144 -20.19 9.54 -3.62
N LYS A 145 -20.82 10.55 -4.23
CA LYS A 145 -20.27 11.30 -5.38
C LYS A 145 -19.25 12.40 -5.01
N LYS A 146 -19.08 12.68 -3.71
CA LYS A 146 -18.14 13.72 -3.20
C LYS A 146 -16.80 13.14 -2.72
N LEU A 147 -16.64 11.82 -2.75
CA LEU A 147 -15.36 11.13 -2.66
C LEU A 147 -14.68 11.14 -4.03
#